data_AF-W4LZ60-F1
#
_entry.id   AF-W4LZ60-F1
#
_cell.length_a   1.000
_cell.length_b   1.000
_cell.length_c   1.000
_cell.angle_alpha   90.00
_cell.angle_beta   90.00
_cell.angle_gamma   90.00
#
_symmetry.space_group_name_H-M   'P 1'
#
loop_
_entity.id
_entity.type
_entity.pdbx_description
1 polymer ?
#
loop_
_entity_poly.entity_id
_entity_poly.type
_entity_poly.pdbx_seq_one_letter_code
_entity_poly.pdbx_strand_id
1 'polypeptide(L)'
;MLYLFGEWELDVERYELRRADQPIKLEPQVFSVLAYLVQHHNRVLSKQELLSHLWPGQFIGDSALERCIMAARKAVGDSGGKQQMIKTFHRRGYRFIAPVTERASPVDGVLAATGSMPPRLNRQNGLADTIKPSTSPGVAGSTDEGYDLLPAGNSDIRNRDVRDAASQPAPAYRQVTVLSCAIDNLRERLEADMLGTLPNRLKPLFDRIAIIVQNHEGMMAQSHDAGFLALFGVSAPCDDHAQRAVKAAMALQKQLAQAPFVLEGVPMPLELCIGLHTGDVIGKRFGDDPQMIYMGVGNTLQFAANLQACTPPGMILASEATYRLVQHLVSGQVAGLVSLEPGMHHTTAYHLSHWLVSSNASPLPAGSVPPPAH
;
A
#
# COMPACT_ATOMS: atom_id res chain seq x y z
N MET A 1 4.69 -25.54 4.38
CA MET A 1 3.34 -26.11 4.30
C MET A 1 2.91 -26.02 2.86
N LEU A 2 2.48 -27.13 2.26
CA LEU A 2 2.17 -27.24 0.84
C LEU A 2 0.66 -27.27 0.64
N TYR A 3 0.14 -26.40 -0.21
CA TYR A 3 -1.29 -26.35 -0.55
C TYR A 3 -1.49 -26.73 -2.02
N LEU A 4 -2.31 -27.75 -2.26
CA LEU A 4 -2.62 -28.25 -3.60
C LEU A 4 -4.05 -27.87 -3.98
N PHE A 5 -4.23 -27.24 -5.15
CA PHE A 5 -5.55 -26.91 -5.69
C PHE A 5 -5.52 -27.01 -7.21
N GLY A 6 -6.32 -27.90 -7.79
CA GLY A 6 -6.32 -28.13 -9.25
C GLY A 6 -4.95 -28.60 -9.77
N GLU A 7 -4.38 -27.88 -10.73
CA GLU A 7 -3.04 -28.11 -11.30
C GLU A 7 -1.91 -27.37 -10.54
N TRP A 8 -2.25 -26.63 -9.48
CA TRP A 8 -1.35 -25.69 -8.80
C TRP A 8 -0.89 -26.24 -7.45
N GLU A 9 0.39 -26.01 -7.15
CA GLU A 9 1.01 -26.28 -5.87
C GLU A 9 1.57 -24.97 -5.28
N LEU A 10 1.26 -24.67 -4.03
CA LEU A 10 1.72 -23.47 -3.34
C LEU A 10 2.53 -23.86 -2.10
N ASP A 11 3.85 -23.71 -2.17
CA ASP A 11 4.76 -23.93 -1.04
C ASP A 11 4.99 -22.61 -0.29
N VAL A 12 4.38 -22.51 0.89
CA VAL A 12 4.46 -21.33 1.75
C VAL A 12 5.82 -21.19 2.44
N GLU A 13 6.60 -22.27 2.58
CA GLU A 13 7.95 -22.20 3.15
C GLU A 13 8.99 -21.79 2.10
N ARG A 14 8.85 -22.27 0.86
CA ARG A 14 9.75 -21.89 -0.25
C ARG A 14 9.35 -20.62 -1.00
N TYR A 15 8.20 -20.02 -0.69
CA TYR A 15 7.63 -18.87 -1.42
C TYR A 15 7.41 -19.13 -2.92
N GLU A 16 7.06 -20.37 -3.28
CA GLU A 16 6.87 -20.80 -4.67
C GLU A 16 5.40 -21.15 -4.97
N LEU A 17 4.88 -20.58 -6.06
CA LEU A 17 3.70 -21.14 -6.76
C LEU A 17 4.23 -21.96 -7.94
N ARG A 18 3.77 -23.20 -8.08
CA ARG A 18 4.03 -24.08 -9.22
C ARG A 18 2.73 -24.43 -9.92
N ARG A 19 2.81 -24.76 -11.21
CA ARG A 19 1.72 -25.40 -11.97
C ARG A 19 2.32 -26.52 -12.81
N ALA A 20 1.89 -27.76 -12.59
CA ALA A 20 2.47 -28.96 -13.20
C ALA A 20 4.03 -28.93 -13.16
N ASP A 21 4.59 -28.88 -11.94
CA ASP A 21 6.02 -28.75 -11.61
C ASP A 21 6.75 -27.49 -12.11
N GLN A 22 6.15 -26.65 -12.96
CA GLN A 22 6.79 -25.42 -13.45
C GLN A 22 6.59 -24.25 -12.46
N PRO A 23 7.66 -23.59 -11.98
CA PRO A 23 7.55 -22.46 -11.05
C PRO A 23 7.06 -21.19 -11.75
N ILE A 24 5.97 -20.61 -11.23
CA ILE A 24 5.42 -19.34 -11.66
C ILE A 24 6.03 -18.24 -10.79
N LYS A 25 6.90 -17.41 -11.38
CA LYS A 25 7.46 -16.23 -10.69
C LYS A 25 6.33 -15.28 -10.28
N LEU A 26 6.22 -15.01 -8.98
CA LEU A 26 5.29 -14.06 -8.39
C LEU A 26 6.04 -12.92 -7.70
N GLU A 27 5.42 -11.74 -7.67
CA GLU A 27 5.85 -10.67 -6.77
C GLU A 27 5.52 -11.08 -5.32
N PRO A 28 6.43 -10.87 -4.33
CA PRO A 28 6.23 -11.36 -2.97
C PRO A 28 4.90 -10.94 -2.32
N GLN A 29 4.39 -9.75 -2.63
CA GLN A 29 3.10 -9.29 -2.10
C GLN A 29 1.92 -10.06 -2.71
N VAL A 30 1.97 -10.36 -4.01
CA VAL A 30 0.95 -11.15 -4.73
C VAL A 30 0.96 -12.60 -4.23
N PHE A 31 2.16 -13.15 -3.96
CA PHE A 31 2.31 -14.43 -3.29
C PHE A 31 1.65 -14.42 -1.90
N SER A 32 1.98 -13.44 -1.05
CA SER A 32 1.41 -13.33 0.30
C SER A 32 -0.12 -13.23 0.30
N VAL A 33 -0.69 -12.45 -0.63
CA VAL A 33 -2.15 -12.33 -0.82
C VAL A 33 -2.77 -13.69 -1.20
N LEU A 34 -2.16 -14.42 -2.14
CA LEU A 34 -2.63 -15.76 -2.55
C LEU A 34 -2.51 -16.78 -1.40
N ALA A 35 -1.38 -16.80 -0.69
CA ALA A 35 -1.13 -17.70 0.43
C ALA A 35 -2.14 -17.49 1.58
N TYR A 36 -2.39 -16.24 1.99
CA TYR A 36 -3.35 -15.93 3.04
C TYR A 36 -4.80 -16.30 2.65
N LEU A 37 -5.16 -16.11 1.37
CA LEU A 37 -6.46 -16.56 0.84
C LEU A 37 -6.61 -18.09 0.85
N VAL A 38 -5.55 -18.83 0.51
CA VAL A 38 -5.55 -20.30 0.49
C VAL A 38 -5.55 -20.88 1.92
N GLN A 39 -4.77 -20.30 2.84
CA GLN A 39 -4.77 -20.65 4.27
C GLN A 39 -6.14 -20.44 4.94
N HIS A 40 -6.95 -19.52 4.43
CA HIS A 40 -8.27 -19.20 4.97
C HIS A 40 -9.41 -19.49 3.98
N HIS A 41 -9.23 -20.46 3.07
CA HIS A 41 -10.21 -20.87 2.06
C HIS A 41 -11.58 -21.31 2.64
N ASN A 42 -11.63 -21.63 3.94
CA ASN A 42 -12.84 -22.00 4.67
C ASN A 42 -13.80 -20.81 4.93
N ARG A 43 -13.33 -19.56 4.89
CA ARG A 43 -14.11 -18.35 5.21
C ARG A 43 -14.02 -17.24 4.16
N VAL A 44 -14.84 -16.20 4.31
CA VAL A 44 -14.69 -14.95 3.55
C VAL A 44 -13.80 -14.02 4.37
N LEU A 45 -12.73 -13.51 3.75
CA LEU A 45 -11.80 -12.56 4.33
C LEU A 45 -12.20 -11.15 3.92
N SER A 46 -12.29 -10.23 4.90
CA SER A 46 -12.71 -8.86 4.62
C SER A 46 -11.59 -8.02 3.99
N LYS A 47 -11.94 -6.91 3.32
CA LYS A 47 -10.92 -5.99 2.78
C LYS A 47 -10.01 -5.44 3.89
N GLN A 48 -10.58 -5.05 5.03
CA GLN A 48 -9.83 -4.55 6.18
C GLN A 48 -8.93 -5.61 6.82
N GLU A 49 -9.40 -6.85 6.91
CA GLU A 49 -8.61 -7.99 7.41
C GLU A 49 -7.42 -8.29 6.49
N LEU A 50 -7.66 -8.33 5.17
CA LEU A 50 -6.61 -8.51 4.17
C LEU A 50 -5.59 -7.37 4.21
N LEU A 51 -6.06 -6.11 4.25
CA LEU A 51 -5.17 -4.94 4.34
C LEU A 51 -4.31 -4.98 5.61
N SER A 52 -4.92 -5.22 6.78
CA SER A 52 -4.20 -5.23 8.07
C SER A 52 -3.20 -6.39 8.24
N HIS A 53 -3.51 -7.59 7.73
CA HIS A 53 -2.58 -8.73 7.80
C HIS A 53 -1.45 -8.68 6.75
N LEU A 54 -1.75 -8.25 5.53
CA LEU A 54 -0.79 -8.31 4.43
C LEU A 54 0.08 -7.06 4.34
N TRP A 55 -0.36 -5.95 4.93
CA TRP A 55 0.38 -4.67 5.00
C TRP A 55 0.34 -4.09 6.42
N PRO A 56 0.85 -4.81 7.45
CA PRO A 56 0.82 -4.34 8.83
C PRO A 56 1.58 -3.01 8.97
N GLY A 57 0.92 -2.02 9.58
CA GLY A 57 1.47 -0.67 9.77
C GLY A 57 1.57 0.19 8.51
N GLN A 58 0.99 -0.22 7.37
CA GLN A 58 1.02 0.55 6.11
C GLN A 58 -0.42 0.87 5.66
N PHE A 59 -0.77 2.15 5.63
CA PHE A 59 -2.12 2.59 5.24
C PHE A 59 -2.32 2.53 3.71
N ILE A 60 -2.60 1.34 3.20
CA ILE A 60 -2.79 1.07 1.76
C ILE A 60 -4.28 0.96 1.43
N GLY A 61 -4.69 1.61 0.35
CA GLY A 61 -6.09 1.63 -0.09
C GLY A 61 -6.50 0.40 -0.89
N ASP A 62 -7.82 0.19 -0.95
CA ASP A 62 -8.50 -0.90 -1.68
C ASP A 62 -7.95 -1.18 -3.09
N SER A 63 -7.52 -0.15 -3.84
CA SER A 63 -7.04 -0.27 -5.22
C SER A 63 -5.72 -1.05 -5.35
N ALA A 64 -4.93 -1.19 -4.27
CA ALA A 64 -3.75 -2.04 -4.24
C ALA A 64 -4.11 -3.50 -3.95
N LEU A 65 -5.05 -3.74 -3.02
CA LEU A 65 -5.60 -5.06 -2.74
C LEU A 65 -6.29 -5.62 -4.00
N GLU A 66 -7.12 -4.82 -4.67
CA GLU A 66 -7.81 -5.20 -5.91
C GLU A 66 -6.84 -5.56 -7.04
N ARG A 67 -5.71 -4.84 -7.17
CA ARG A 67 -4.64 -5.19 -8.11
C ARG A 67 -3.88 -6.45 -7.72
N CYS A 68 -3.58 -6.65 -6.44
CA CYS A 68 -2.96 -7.89 -5.96
C CYS A 68 -3.89 -9.10 -6.18
N ILE A 69 -5.20 -8.97 -5.95
CA ILE A 69 -6.21 -9.98 -6.28
C ILE A 69 -6.27 -10.24 -7.79
N MET A 70 -6.13 -9.21 -8.63
CA MET A 70 -6.11 -9.36 -10.09
C MET A 70 -4.85 -10.11 -10.56
N ALA A 71 -3.68 -9.79 -10.01
CA ALA A 71 -2.43 -10.48 -10.28
C ALA A 71 -2.45 -11.95 -9.79
N ALA A 72 -2.97 -12.19 -8.58
CA ALA A 72 -3.13 -13.53 -8.03
C ALA A 72 -4.08 -14.38 -8.89
N ARG A 73 -5.23 -13.82 -9.33
CA ARG A 73 -6.14 -14.46 -10.30
C ARG A 73 -5.41 -14.82 -11.60
N LYS A 74 -4.70 -13.87 -12.21
CA LYS A 74 -3.93 -14.08 -13.45
C LYS A 74 -2.92 -15.23 -13.31
N ALA A 75 -2.22 -15.33 -12.18
CA ALA A 75 -1.25 -16.38 -11.90
C ALA A 75 -1.88 -17.78 -11.78
N VAL A 76 -3.06 -17.88 -11.17
CA VAL A 76 -3.82 -19.14 -11.08
C VAL A 76 -4.77 -19.38 -12.27
N GLY A 77 -4.64 -18.62 -13.37
CA GLY A 77 -5.47 -18.76 -14.57
C GLY A 77 -6.94 -18.36 -14.42
N ASP A 78 -7.31 -17.79 -13.27
CA ASP A 78 -8.66 -17.29 -12.96
C ASP A 78 -8.85 -15.85 -13.48
N SER A 79 -10.09 -15.38 -13.54
CA SER A 79 -10.40 -14.00 -13.96
C SER A 79 -11.58 -13.43 -13.18
N GLY A 80 -11.73 -12.10 -13.23
CA GLY A 80 -12.87 -11.42 -12.58
C GLY A 80 -14.25 -11.85 -13.08
N GLY A 81 -14.34 -12.48 -14.26
CA GLY A 81 -15.57 -13.06 -14.80
C GLY A 81 -15.73 -14.57 -14.57
N LYS A 82 -14.63 -15.33 -14.47
CA LYS A 82 -14.67 -16.78 -14.17
C LYS A 82 -14.86 -17.04 -12.67
N GLN A 83 -14.07 -16.37 -11.84
CA GLN A 83 -14.03 -16.48 -10.38
C GLN A 83 -14.04 -17.93 -9.86
N GLN A 84 -13.34 -18.83 -10.55
CA GLN A 84 -13.33 -20.26 -10.23
C GLN A 84 -12.40 -20.61 -9.06
N MET A 85 -11.50 -19.70 -8.67
CA MET A 85 -10.60 -19.90 -7.52
C MET A 85 -10.73 -18.79 -6.50
N ILE A 86 -10.69 -17.53 -6.92
CA ILE A 86 -10.85 -16.37 -6.02
C ILE A 86 -12.20 -15.74 -6.31
N LYS A 87 -13.18 -15.98 -5.43
CA LYS A 87 -14.52 -15.39 -5.51
C LYS A 87 -14.60 -14.07 -4.77
N THR A 88 -15.11 -13.04 -5.44
CA THR A 88 -15.42 -11.74 -4.84
C THR A 88 -16.83 -11.77 -4.28
N PHE A 89 -16.95 -11.46 -3.00
CA PHE A 89 -18.23 -11.18 -2.35
C PHE A 89 -18.35 -9.66 -2.20
N HIS A 90 -19.11 -9.02 -3.10
CA HIS A 90 -19.28 -7.56 -3.11
C HIS A 90 -19.66 -7.04 -1.72
N ARG A 91 -19.00 -5.95 -1.27
CA ARG A 91 -19.11 -5.35 0.08
C ARG A 91 -18.73 -6.25 1.27
N ARG A 92 -18.27 -7.49 1.06
CA ARG A 92 -17.80 -8.40 2.13
C ARG A 92 -16.33 -8.81 2.00
N GLY A 93 -15.77 -8.83 0.79
CA GLY A 93 -14.35 -9.13 0.55
C GLY A 93 -14.16 -10.29 -0.43
N TYR A 94 -13.24 -11.20 -0.12
CA TYR A 94 -12.80 -12.28 -1.02
C TYR A 94 -12.76 -13.62 -0.31
N ARG A 95 -12.89 -14.70 -1.08
CA ARG A 95 -12.72 -16.07 -0.59
C ARG A 95 -12.05 -16.93 -1.65
N PHE A 96 -11.12 -17.78 -1.22
CA PHE A 96 -10.64 -18.89 -2.04
C PHE A 96 -11.69 -20.02 -2.04
N ILE A 97 -12.14 -20.46 -3.22
CA ILE A 97 -13.25 -21.41 -3.39
C ILE A 97 -12.88 -22.70 -4.13
N ALA A 98 -11.69 -22.78 -4.74
CA ALA A 98 -11.22 -24.03 -5.33
C ALA A 98 -10.91 -25.04 -4.21
N PRO A 99 -11.10 -26.36 -4.44
CA PRO A 99 -10.78 -27.38 -3.44
C PRO A 99 -9.28 -27.34 -3.09
N VAL A 100 -8.98 -27.12 -1.82
CA VAL A 100 -7.60 -27.10 -1.28
C VAL A 100 -7.35 -28.42 -0.56
N THR A 101 -6.26 -29.10 -0.91
CA THR A 101 -5.69 -30.21 -0.15
C THR A 101 -4.43 -29.72 0.54
N GLU A 102 -4.41 -29.76 1.87
CA GLU A 102 -3.22 -29.41 2.65
C GLU A 102 -2.29 -30.63 2.76
N ARG A 103 -0.99 -30.41 2.58
CA ARG A 103 0.05 -31.39 2.89
C ARG A 103 1.12 -30.73 3.76
N ALA A 104 1.60 -31.45 4.76
CA ALA A 104 2.87 -31.11 5.39
C ALA A 104 3.95 -31.04 4.29
N SER A 105 4.80 -30.02 4.32
CA SER A 105 5.92 -29.94 3.38
C SER A 105 6.89 -31.08 3.67
N PRO A 106 7.43 -31.79 2.67
CA PRO A 106 8.51 -32.74 2.89
C PRO A 106 9.80 -31.95 3.22
N VAL A 107 9.96 -31.61 4.50
CA VAL A 107 11.23 -31.15 5.06
C VAL A 107 12.27 -32.24 4.79
N ASP A 108 13.42 -31.87 4.21
CA ASP A 108 14.34 -32.79 3.54
C ASP A 108 14.80 -33.98 4.43
N GLY A 109 14.17 -35.13 4.21
CA GLY A 109 14.25 -36.31 5.06
C GLY A 109 15.50 -37.16 4.81
N VAL A 110 16.63 -36.75 5.41
CA VAL A 110 17.87 -37.53 5.39
C VAL A 110 17.70 -38.86 6.14
N LEU A 111 17.83 -39.97 5.41
CA LEU A 111 17.91 -41.38 5.85
C LEU A 111 16.89 -41.84 6.91
N ALA A 112 15.74 -42.33 6.44
CA ALA A 112 14.94 -43.31 7.19
C ALA A 112 15.58 -44.72 7.09
N ALA A 113 16.67 -44.96 7.84
CA ALA A 113 17.25 -46.30 8.00
C ALA A 113 16.54 -47.07 9.13
N THR A 114 16.29 -48.37 8.90
CA THR A 114 15.53 -49.26 9.78
C THR A 114 16.17 -49.48 11.15
N GLY A 115 15.41 -49.31 12.24
CA GLY A 115 15.86 -49.61 13.61
C GLY A 115 14.72 -49.70 14.62
N SER A 116 14.62 -50.84 15.32
CA SER A 116 13.49 -51.15 16.23
C SER A 116 13.57 -50.44 17.60
N MET A 117 12.44 -50.42 18.31
CA MET A 117 12.27 -49.93 19.69
C MET A 117 11.74 -51.08 20.60
N PRO A 118 11.83 -51.03 21.95
CA PRO A 118 12.64 -50.18 22.83
C PRO A 118 13.76 -51.06 23.49
N PRO A 119 13.89 -51.38 24.80
CA PRO A 119 13.17 -51.01 26.04
C PRO A 119 13.91 -50.05 27.00
N ARG A 120 13.29 -49.83 28.16
CA ARG A 120 13.68 -48.98 29.30
C ARG A 120 14.84 -49.57 30.15
N LEU A 121 15.67 -48.73 30.79
CA LEU A 121 15.65 -48.54 32.27
C LEU A 121 16.47 -47.34 32.82
N ASN A 122 15.83 -46.53 33.66
CA ASN A 122 16.26 -46.01 34.98
C ASN A 122 17.72 -45.51 35.27
N ARG A 123 17.90 -44.17 35.30
CA ARG A 123 18.29 -43.34 36.49
C ARG A 123 19.56 -43.70 37.33
N GLN A 124 20.57 -42.80 37.38
CA GLN A 124 21.34 -42.28 38.56
C GLN A 124 22.85 -41.97 38.31
N ASN A 125 23.30 -40.82 38.84
CA ASN A 125 24.61 -40.48 39.48
C ASN A 125 25.98 -40.58 38.75
N GLY A 126 26.96 -39.77 39.21
CA GLY A 126 28.39 -39.76 38.79
C GLY A 126 28.72 -38.55 37.88
N LEU A 127 29.32 -37.41 38.29
CA LEU A 127 30.54 -37.08 39.05
C LEU A 127 31.86 -37.46 38.34
N ALA A 128 32.76 -36.46 38.21
CA ALA A 128 34.12 -36.51 37.61
C ALA A 128 34.16 -36.70 36.06
N ASP A 129 35.16 -36.20 35.29
CA ASP A 129 36.33 -35.40 35.69
C ASP A 129 36.93 -34.50 34.56
N THR A 130 37.54 -33.38 34.96
CA THR A 130 38.88 -32.85 34.55
C THR A 130 39.30 -32.67 33.05
N ILE A 131 39.58 -31.40 32.66
CA ILE A 131 40.81 -30.85 31.98
C ILE A 131 41.28 -31.49 30.63
N LYS A 132 41.66 -30.80 29.53
CA LYS A 132 41.82 -29.37 29.13
C LYS A 132 41.87 -29.28 27.56
N PRO A 133 42.02 -28.10 26.92
CA PRO A 133 41.94 -27.93 25.45
C PRO A 133 43.30 -28.02 24.71
N SER A 134 43.32 -27.56 23.45
CA SER A 134 44.43 -27.44 22.47
C SER A 134 44.60 -28.67 21.53
N THR A 135 45.05 -28.56 20.27
CA THR A 135 45.52 -27.38 19.49
C THR A 135 45.32 -27.59 17.98
N SER A 136 45.19 -26.53 17.19
CA SER A 136 45.39 -26.56 15.73
C SER A 136 46.88 -26.41 15.38
N PRO A 137 47.36 -27.16 14.36
CA PRO A 137 47.96 -26.53 13.17
C PRO A 137 47.43 -27.18 11.87
N GLY A 138 47.70 -26.72 10.64
CA GLY A 138 48.44 -25.51 10.24
C GLY A 138 49.40 -25.75 9.06
N VAL A 139 49.09 -25.16 7.89
CA VAL A 139 50.02 -24.76 6.80
C VAL A 139 50.52 -25.82 5.76
N ALA A 140 49.94 -25.70 4.54
CA ALA A 140 50.54 -25.75 3.18
C ALA A 140 51.19 -27.01 2.53
N GLY A 141 51.25 -26.96 1.18
CA GLY A 141 51.83 -27.93 0.21
C GLY A 141 50.74 -28.50 -0.74
N SER A 142 50.69 -28.31 -2.07
CA SER A 142 51.64 -28.62 -3.18
C SER A 142 51.89 -30.12 -3.35
N THR A 143 51.77 -30.80 -4.51
CA THR A 143 51.70 -30.42 -5.96
C THR A 143 50.66 -31.31 -6.69
N ASP A 144 49.94 -30.84 -7.73
CA ASP A 144 50.26 -30.93 -9.18
C ASP A 144 50.60 -32.33 -9.73
N GLU A 145 49.65 -32.92 -10.48
CA GLU A 145 49.80 -33.95 -11.52
C GLU A 145 48.45 -34.06 -12.29
N GLY A 146 48.42 -34.40 -13.58
CA GLY A 146 47.18 -34.37 -14.38
C GLY A 146 47.22 -35.09 -15.72
N TYR A 147 46.03 -35.31 -16.32
CA TYR A 147 45.86 -36.02 -17.59
C TYR A 147 44.72 -35.47 -18.48
N ASP A 148 45.11 -35.04 -19.68
CA ASP A 148 44.42 -35.11 -20.99
C ASP A 148 43.00 -34.55 -21.23
N LEU A 149 42.64 -34.52 -22.53
CA LEU A 149 41.70 -33.56 -23.12
C LEU A 149 40.49 -34.19 -23.84
N LEU A 150 39.30 -33.66 -23.50
CA LEU A 150 38.15 -33.41 -24.41
C LEU A 150 37.36 -34.65 -24.94
N PRO A 151 36.11 -34.48 -25.47
CA PRO A 151 35.43 -33.23 -25.84
C PRO A 151 34.00 -32.98 -25.29
N ALA A 152 33.65 -31.69 -25.30
CA ALA A 152 32.33 -31.09 -25.52
C ALA A 152 31.05 -31.75 -24.95
N GLY A 153 30.49 -31.14 -23.88
CA GLY A 153 29.12 -31.35 -23.42
C GLY A 153 28.56 -30.11 -22.71
N ASN A 154 27.54 -29.47 -23.30
CA ASN A 154 26.97 -28.16 -22.91
C ASN A 154 26.82 -27.92 -21.40
N SER A 155 27.44 -26.86 -20.87
CA SER A 155 27.29 -26.39 -19.48
C SER A 155 26.95 -24.89 -19.36
N ASP A 156 26.19 -24.36 -20.32
CA ASP A 156 25.94 -22.91 -20.49
C ASP A 156 24.62 -22.40 -19.83
N ILE A 157 24.23 -23.00 -18.69
CA ILE A 157 22.95 -22.72 -17.98
C ILE A 157 23.17 -22.45 -16.48
N ARG A 158 24.24 -21.75 -16.10
CA ARG A 158 24.53 -21.42 -14.68
C ARG A 158 25.07 -20.00 -14.41
N ASN A 159 24.98 -19.06 -15.35
CA ASN A 159 25.52 -17.70 -15.10
C ASN A 159 24.83 -16.54 -15.86
N ARG A 160 23.50 -16.57 -16.02
CA ARG A 160 22.72 -15.40 -16.51
C ARG A 160 21.81 -14.79 -15.43
N ASP A 161 21.09 -15.62 -14.67
CA ASP A 161 20.00 -15.20 -13.78
C ASP A 161 20.40 -14.32 -12.58
N VAL A 162 21.70 -14.11 -12.31
CA VAL A 162 22.19 -13.25 -11.23
C VAL A 162 22.21 -11.76 -11.62
N ARG A 163 22.08 -11.41 -12.92
CA ARG A 163 22.16 -10.01 -13.37
C ARG A 163 20.83 -9.26 -13.46
N ASP A 164 19.72 -9.95 -13.68
CA ASP A 164 18.41 -9.29 -13.90
C ASP A 164 17.70 -8.86 -12.60
N ALA A 165 18.18 -9.30 -11.44
CA ALA A 165 17.69 -8.86 -10.14
C ALA A 165 18.01 -7.37 -9.82
N ALA A 166 18.94 -6.75 -10.56
CA ALA A 166 19.43 -5.39 -10.32
C ALA A 166 18.60 -4.28 -11.01
N SER A 167 17.54 -4.62 -11.74
CA SER A 167 16.81 -3.68 -12.60
C SER A 167 15.48 -3.15 -12.02
N GLN A 168 15.21 -3.39 -10.73
CA GLN A 168 14.14 -2.66 -10.03
C GLN A 168 14.64 -1.25 -9.68
N PRO A 169 13.95 -0.16 -10.07
CA PRO A 169 14.34 1.18 -9.65
C PRO A 169 14.23 1.30 -8.13
N ALA A 170 15.25 1.87 -7.50
CA ALA A 170 15.30 2.06 -6.05
C ALA A 170 14.05 2.82 -5.55
N PRO A 171 13.50 2.46 -4.36
CA PRO A 171 12.27 3.07 -3.85
C PRO A 171 12.41 4.59 -3.73
N ALA A 172 11.67 5.32 -4.57
CA ALA A 172 11.73 6.77 -4.63
C ALA A 172 10.94 7.37 -3.45
N TYR A 173 11.66 7.69 -2.38
CA TYR A 173 11.18 8.54 -1.30
C TYR A 173 10.86 9.94 -1.85
N ARG A 174 9.68 10.47 -1.51
CA ARG A 174 9.25 11.84 -1.85
C ARG A 174 8.53 12.44 -0.65
N GLN A 175 8.93 13.64 -0.25
CA GLN A 175 8.12 14.45 0.65
C GLN A 175 6.88 14.92 -0.10
N VAL A 176 5.72 14.79 0.53
CA VAL A 176 4.42 15.11 -0.05
C VAL A 176 3.53 15.74 1.02
N THR A 177 2.52 16.49 0.58
CA THR A 177 1.40 16.82 1.46
C THR A 177 0.22 15.91 1.15
N VAL A 178 -0.27 15.25 2.20
CA VAL A 178 -1.45 14.39 2.23
C VAL A 178 -2.64 15.24 2.65
N LEU A 179 -3.72 15.18 1.87
CA LEU A 179 -5.03 15.72 2.22
C LEU A 179 -5.97 14.54 2.45
N SER A 180 -6.38 14.33 3.70
CA SER A 180 -7.47 13.42 4.06
C SER A 180 -8.73 14.22 4.31
N CYS A 181 -9.86 13.78 3.76
CA CYS A 181 -11.15 14.46 3.89
C CYS A 181 -12.25 13.43 4.14
N ALA A 182 -13.05 13.66 5.17
CA ALA A 182 -14.35 13.03 5.34
C ALA A 182 -15.47 14.05 5.14
N ILE A 183 -16.64 13.55 4.77
CA ILE A 183 -17.88 14.33 4.67
C ILE A 183 -18.81 13.80 5.76
N ASP A 184 -18.90 14.54 6.86
CA ASP A 184 -19.39 14.00 8.14
C ASP A 184 -20.84 13.50 8.02
N ASN A 185 -21.72 14.38 7.54
CA ASN A 185 -23.13 14.14 7.32
C ASN A 185 -23.46 13.17 6.15
N LEU A 186 -22.47 12.58 5.46
CA LEU A 186 -22.68 11.44 4.56
C LEU A 186 -22.50 10.08 5.26
N ARG A 187 -21.72 10.00 6.34
CA ARG A 187 -21.40 8.73 7.03
C ARG A 187 -22.67 8.02 7.51
N GLU A 188 -23.47 8.70 8.34
CA GLU A 188 -24.72 8.17 8.89
C GLU A 188 -25.70 7.73 7.79
N ARG A 189 -25.72 8.46 6.67
CA ARG A 189 -26.62 8.21 5.53
C ARG A 189 -26.22 6.97 4.72
N LEU A 190 -24.94 6.64 4.70
CA LEU A 190 -24.41 5.41 4.10
C LEU A 190 -24.61 4.21 5.01
N GLU A 191 -24.46 4.39 6.33
CA GLU A 191 -24.77 3.37 7.33
C GLU A 191 -26.29 3.03 7.34
N ALA A 192 -27.15 3.99 7.00
CA ALA A 192 -28.58 3.79 6.81
C ALA A 192 -29.00 3.21 5.43
N ASP A 193 -28.12 3.17 4.42
CA ASP A 193 -28.46 2.72 3.05
C ASP A 193 -28.46 1.20 2.92
N MET A 194 -29.53 0.57 3.43
CA MET A 194 -29.74 -0.89 3.38
C MET A 194 -29.75 -1.48 1.95
N LEU A 195 -30.03 -0.67 0.93
CA LEU A 195 -30.03 -1.08 -0.48
C LEU A 195 -28.65 -0.90 -1.14
N GLY A 196 -27.80 -0.03 -0.59
CA GLY A 196 -26.50 0.32 -1.14
C GLY A 196 -26.62 0.97 -2.52
N THR A 197 -27.55 1.90 -2.70
CA THR A 197 -27.72 2.69 -3.94
C THR A 197 -27.04 4.06 -3.88
N LEU A 198 -26.77 4.56 -2.67
CA LEU A 198 -26.19 5.87 -2.38
C LEU A 198 -24.78 6.05 -2.98
N PRO A 199 -23.84 5.08 -2.93
CA PRO A 199 -22.52 5.26 -3.58
C PRO A 199 -22.60 5.61 -5.07
N ASN A 200 -23.50 4.97 -5.82
CA ASN A 200 -23.71 5.28 -7.24
C ASN A 200 -24.28 6.69 -7.44
N ARG A 201 -25.12 7.16 -6.52
CA ARG A 201 -25.71 8.51 -6.51
C ARG A 201 -24.71 9.58 -6.07
N LEU A 202 -23.73 9.24 -5.22
CA LEU A 202 -22.64 10.11 -4.79
C LEU A 202 -21.52 10.25 -5.82
N LYS A 203 -21.44 9.37 -6.84
CA LYS A 203 -20.39 9.42 -7.87
C LYS A 203 -20.17 10.83 -8.47
N PRO A 204 -21.20 11.62 -8.86
CA PRO A 204 -20.99 12.96 -9.42
C PRO A 204 -20.34 13.96 -8.44
N LEU A 205 -20.53 13.77 -7.13
CA LEU A 205 -19.83 14.55 -6.11
C LEU A 205 -18.34 14.18 -6.07
N PHE A 206 -18.00 12.89 -6.07
CA PHE A 206 -16.61 12.43 -6.07
C PHE A 206 -15.89 12.76 -7.39
N ASP A 207 -16.58 12.70 -8.53
CA ASP A 207 -16.06 13.16 -9.83
C ASP A 207 -15.70 14.66 -9.76
N ARG A 208 -16.57 15.49 -9.17
CA ARG A 208 -16.32 16.93 -8.97
C ARG A 208 -15.18 17.19 -7.99
N ILE A 209 -15.09 16.44 -6.89
CA ILE A 209 -13.98 16.50 -5.92
C ILE A 209 -12.65 16.18 -6.61
N ALA A 210 -12.60 15.11 -7.41
CA ALA A 210 -11.40 14.72 -8.15
C ALA A 210 -10.93 15.82 -9.11
N ILE A 211 -11.85 16.49 -9.82
CA ILE A 211 -11.53 17.65 -10.67
C ILE A 211 -10.94 18.81 -9.84
N ILE A 212 -11.51 19.13 -8.67
CA ILE A 212 -10.99 20.21 -7.81
C ILE A 212 -9.58 19.88 -7.30
N VAL A 213 -9.31 18.62 -6.93
CA VAL A 213 -7.98 18.15 -6.51
C VAL A 213 -6.99 18.18 -7.68
N GLN A 214 -7.39 17.70 -8.86
CA GLN A 214 -6.55 17.69 -10.07
C GLN A 214 -6.21 19.10 -10.56
N ASN A 215 -7.12 20.06 -10.45
CA ASN A 215 -6.89 21.48 -10.77
C ASN A 215 -5.85 22.16 -9.85
N HIS A 216 -5.45 21.51 -8.75
CA HIS A 216 -4.36 21.92 -7.86
C HIS A 216 -3.16 20.95 -7.96
N GLU A 217 -3.06 20.18 -9.05
CA GLU A 217 -2.02 19.18 -9.32
C GLU A 217 -1.90 18.10 -8.22
N GLY A 218 -3.00 17.83 -7.51
CA GLY A 218 -3.12 16.71 -6.58
C GLY A 218 -3.53 15.42 -7.29
N MET A 219 -3.06 14.29 -6.78
CA MET A 219 -3.47 12.95 -7.21
C MET A 219 -4.45 12.36 -6.19
N MET A 220 -5.63 11.94 -6.65
CA MET A 220 -6.54 11.11 -5.84
C MET A 220 -5.89 9.74 -5.62
N ALA A 221 -5.49 9.42 -4.39
CA ALA A 221 -4.80 8.17 -4.07
C ALA A 221 -5.76 7.10 -3.53
N GLN A 222 -6.78 7.52 -2.76
CA GLN A 222 -7.85 6.64 -2.25
C GLN A 222 -9.18 7.40 -2.23
N SER A 223 -10.29 6.70 -2.42
CA SER A 223 -11.65 7.22 -2.26
C SER A 223 -12.55 6.17 -1.64
N HIS A 224 -13.40 6.56 -0.70
CA HIS A 224 -14.41 5.73 -0.05
C HIS A 224 -15.74 6.48 -0.02
N ASP A 225 -16.85 5.81 0.23
CA ASP A 225 -18.19 6.36 -0.01
C ASP A 225 -18.49 7.69 0.75
N ALA A 226 -17.78 7.95 1.85
CA ALA A 226 -17.90 9.16 2.68
C ALA A 226 -16.64 10.07 2.70
N GLY A 227 -15.66 9.88 1.82
CA GLY A 227 -14.41 10.65 1.89
C GLY A 227 -13.30 10.19 0.94
N PHE A 228 -12.12 10.80 1.06
CA PHE A 228 -10.99 10.51 0.17
C PHE A 228 -9.63 10.89 0.80
N LEU A 229 -8.57 10.39 0.16
CA LEU A 229 -7.19 10.77 0.43
C LEU A 229 -6.51 11.18 -0.89
N ALA A 230 -5.97 12.39 -0.93
CA ALA A 230 -5.21 12.94 -2.04
C ALA A 230 -3.76 13.25 -1.65
N LEU A 231 -2.85 13.19 -2.63
CA LEU A 231 -1.41 13.43 -2.47
C LEU A 231 -0.93 14.54 -3.41
N PHE A 232 -0.14 15.46 -2.88
CA PHE A 232 0.45 16.59 -3.61
C PHE A 232 1.98 16.46 -3.58
N GLY A 233 2.66 16.69 -4.71
CA GLY A 233 4.10 16.45 -4.87
C GLY A 233 4.47 15.04 -5.38
N VAL A 234 3.48 14.18 -5.68
CA VAL A 234 3.74 12.82 -6.18
C VAL A 234 4.12 12.74 -7.66
N SER A 235 3.54 13.58 -8.52
CA SER A 235 3.70 13.47 -9.98
C SER A 235 5.07 13.96 -10.47
N ALA A 236 5.52 15.09 -9.92
CA ALA A 236 6.84 15.69 -10.14
C ALA A 236 7.32 16.32 -8.83
N PRO A 237 8.64 16.47 -8.61
CA PRO A 237 9.15 17.24 -7.47
C PRO A 237 8.70 18.70 -7.57
N CYS A 238 8.02 19.21 -6.53
CA CYS A 238 7.68 20.62 -6.44
C CYS A 238 7.67 21.07 -4.97
N ASP A 239 8.36 22.19 -4.66
CA ASP A 239 8.51 22.69 -3.29
C ASP A 239 7.19 23.27 -2.73
N ASP A 240 6.20 23.49 -3.59
CA ASP A 240 4.91 24.07 -3.24
C ASP A 240 3.80 23.01 -3.00
N HIS A 241 4.14 21.73 -2.80
CA HIS A 241 3.16 20.66 -2.54
C HIS A 241 2.20 21.00 -1.39
N ALA A 242 2.68 21.63 -0.31
CA ALA A 242 1.87 22.08 0.81
C ALA A 242 0.97 23.26 0.45
N GLN A 243 1.47 24.20 -0.37
CA GLN A 243 0.70 25.32 -0.91
C GLN A 243 -0.48 24.80 -1.75
N ARG A 244 -0.23 23.82 -2.61
CA ARG A 244 -1.25 23.17 -3.47
C ARG A 244 -2.33 22.49 -2.66
N ALA A 245 -1.95 21.71 -1.66
CA ALA A 245 -2.88 21.00 -0.79
C ALA A 245 -3.79 21.95 0.02
N VAL A 246 -3.27 23.06 0.54
CA VAL A 246 -4.07 24.07 1.24
C VAL A 246 -5.03 24.78 0.28
N LYS A 247 -4.55 25.18 -0.91
CA LYS A 247 -5.41 25.77 -1.96
C LYS A 247 -6.54 24.81 -2.37
N ALA A 248 -6.24 23.52 -2.54
CA ALA A 248 -7.23 22.50 -2.83
C ALA A 248 -8.27 22.34 -1.71
N ALA A 249 -7.85 22.27 -0.45
CA ALA A 249 -8.75 22.18 0.71
C ALA A 249 -9.71 23.39 0.80
N MET A 250 -9.18 24.60 0.65
CA MET A 250 -10.01 25.83 0.63
C MET A 250 -10.92 25.89 -0.60
N ALA A 251 -10.47 25.42 -1.77
CA ALA A 251 -11.28 25.36 -2.97
C ALA A 251 -12.43 24.34 -2.84
N LEU A 252 -12.20 23.19 -2.21
CA LEU A 252 -13.22 22.18 -1.92
C LEU A 252 -14.32 22.76 -1.04
N GLN A 253 -13.97 23.33 0.13
CA GLN A 253 -14.93 23.98 1.01
C GLN A 253 -15.72 25.07 0.29
N LYS A 254 -15.03 26.01 -0.37
CA LYS A 254 -15.68 27.13 -1.06
C LYS A 254 -16.62 26.67 -2.18
N GLN A 255 -16.17 25.78 -3.07
CA GLN A 255 -16.96 25.39 -4.24
C GLN A 255 -18.14 24.47 -3.87
N LEU A 256 -17.97 23.56 -2.91
CA LEU A 256 -19.05 22.68 -2.46
C LEU A 256 -20.09 23.42 -1.63
N ALA A 257 -19.72 24.48 -0.90
CA ALA A 257 -20.68 25.41 -0.28
C ALA A 257 -21.41 26.28 -1.31
N GLN A 258 -20.73 26.79 -2.35
CA GLN A 258 -21.31 27.65 -3.38
C GLN A 258 -22.28 26.94 -4.32
N ALA A 259 -22.12 25.64 -4.53
CA ALA A 259 -23.08 24.81 -5.26
C ALA A 259 -23.27 23.49 -4.49
N PRO A 260 -24.24 23.44 -3.55
CA PRO A 260 -24.53 22.26 -2.75
C PRO A 260 -24.84 21.04 -3.61
N PHE A 261 -24.53 19.85 -3.09
CA PHE A 261 -24.85 18.61 -3.79
C PHE A 261 -26.34 18.30 -3.62
N VAL A 262 -27.04 17.92 -4.69
CA VAL A 262 -28.47 17.60 -4.65
C VAL A 262 -28.64 16.09 -4.69
N LEU A 263 -29.23 15.51 -3.64
CA LEU A 263 -29.58 14.09 -3.58
C LEU A 263 -31.12 13.96 -3.56
N GLU A 264 -31.67 13.16 -4.47
CA GLU A 264 -33.12 12.90 -4.57
C GLU A 264 -33.98 14.18 -4.65
N GLY A 265 -33.43 15.25 -5.25
CA GLY A 265 -34.07 16.56 -5.38
C GLY A 265 -33.88 17.49 -4.18
N VAL A 266 -33.32 17.00 -3.07
CA VAL A 266 -33.04 17.79 -1.86
C VAL A 266 -31.61 18.33 -1.89
N PRO A 267 -31.38 19.66 -1.81
CA PRO A 267 -30.05 20.21 -1.61
C PRO A 267 -29.47 19.81 -0.25
N MET A 268 -28.26 19.25 -0.27
CA MET A 268 -27.53 18.81 0.91
C MET A 268 -26.27 19.69 1.08
N PRO A 269 -26.14 20.44 2.19
CA PRO A 269 -24.86 21.04 2.55
C PRO A 269 -23.85 19.93 2.86
N LEU A 270 -22.58 20.12 2.51
CA LEU A 270 -21.54 19.12 2.72
C LEU A 270 -20.55 19.62 3.76
N GLU A 271 -20.53 18.93 4.90
CA GLU A 271 -19.71 19.31 6.04
C GLU A 271 -18.37 18.56 5.97
N LEU A 272 -17.37 19.24 5.39
CA LEU A 272 -16.05 18.67 5.14
C LEU A 272 -15.18 18.78 6.39
N CYS A 273 -14.68 17.64 6.89
CA CYS A 273 -13.61 17.58 7.87
C CYS A 273 -12.31 17.32 7.12
N ILE A 274 -11.36 18.26 7.10
CA ILE A 274 -10.13 18.14 6.29
C ILE A 274 -8.87 18.14 7.18
N GLY A 275 -8.08 17.07 7.09
CA GLY A 275 -6.74 16.96 7.70
C GLY A 275 -5.62 17.06 6.66
N LEU A 276 -4.65 17.95 6.90
CA LEU A 276 -3.48 18.20 6.05
C LEU A 276 -2.17 17.87 6.76
N HIS A 277 -1.47 16.81 6.34
CA HIS A 277 -0.15 16.44 6.87
C HIS A 277 0.93 16.40 5.79
N THR A 278 2.16 16.84 6.12
CA THR A 278 3.33 16.74 5.26
C THR A 278 4.34 15.76 5.84
N GLY A 279 4.71 14.76 5.06
CA GLY A 279 5.67 13.71 5.40
C GLY A 279 6.08 12.92 4.15
N ASP A 280 6.85 11.86 4.32
CA ASP A 280 7.42 11.12 3.19
C ASP A 280 6.53 9.95 2.75
N VAL A 281 6.51 9.70 1.44
CA VAL A 281 5.93 8.49 0.82
C VAL A 281 6.95 7.78 -0.06
N ILE A 282 6.80 6.47 -0.21
CA ILE A 282 7.51 5.67 -1.21
C ILE A 282 6.55 5.34 -2.34
N GLY A 283 6.92 5.69 -3.57
CA GLY A 283 6.26 5.18 -4.77
C GLY A 283 6.79 3.80 -5.16
N LYS A 284 5.90 2.82 -5.38
CA LYS A 284 6.20 1.51 -5.99
C LYS A 284 5.30 1.24 -7.20
N ARG A 285 5.78 0.44 -8.15
CA ARG A 285 4.96 -0.25 -9.16
C ARG A 285 4.76 -1.71 -8.71
N PHE A 286 3.66 -2.32 -9.10
CA PHE A 286 3.36 -3.73 -8.84
C PHE A 286 3.29 -4.47 -10.19
N GLY A 287 4.16 -5.46 -10.38
CA GLY A 287 4.42 -6.07 -11.68
C GLY A 287 4.65 -5.04 -12.81
N ASP A 288 4.12 -5.34 -14.00
CA ASP A 288 4.23 -4.48 -15.20
C ASP A 288 3.29 -3.25 -15.17
N ASP A 289 2.45 -3.06 -14.13
CA ASP A 289 1.45 -1.99 -14.06
C ASP A 289 2.10 -0.60 -14.25
N PRO A 290 1.65 0.24 -15.21
CA PRO A 290 2.13 1.61 -15.33
C PRO A 290 1.70 2.52 -14.15
N GLN A 291 0.69 2.13 -13.35
CA GLN A 291 0.23 2.94 -12.22
C GLN A 291 1.10 2.76 -10.97
N MET A 292 1.67 3.87 -10.50
CA MET A 292 2.33 3.95 -9.19
C MET A 292 1.33 3.76 -8.04
N ILE A 293 1.76 3.08 -6.98
CA ILE A 293 1.11 3.07 -5.67
C ILE A 293 2.03 3.79 -4.69
N TYR A 294 1.50 4.74 -3.93
CA TYR A 294 2.24 5.48 -2.92
C TYR A 294 1.88 4.96 -1.52
N MET A 295 2.90 4.57 -0.77
CA MET A 295 2.78 4.08 0.60
C MET A 295 3.40 5.11 1.54
N GLY A 296 2.81 5.33 2.70
CA GLY A 296 3.40 6.19 3.74
C GLY A 296 4.74 5.64 4.22
N VAL A 297 5.72 6.53 4.41
CA VAL A 297 6.89 6.24 5.25
C VAL A 297 6.44 6.43 6.69
N GLY A 298 6.58 5.37 7.51
CA GLY A 298 5.93 5.30 8.82
C GLY A 298 4.43 5.63 8.72
N ASN A 299 3.93 6.36 9.71
CA ASN A 299 2.50 6.66 9.83
C ASN A 299 2.01 7.91 9.04
N THR A 300 2.78 8.44 8.07
CA THR A 300 2.45 9.66 7.29
C THR A 300 1.00 9.70 6.78
N LEU A 301 0.52 8.63 6.13
CA LEU A 301 -0.86 8.56 5.61
C LEU A 301 -1.91 8.42 6.73
N GLN A 302 -1.63 7.60 7.74
CA GLN A 302 -2.52 7.38 8.89
C GLN A 302 -2.67 8.66 9.72
N PHE A 303 -1.61 9.43 9.90
CA PHE A 303 -1.66 10.67 10.68
C PHE A 303 -2.46 11.78 9.98
N ALA A 304 -2.45 11.85 8.64
CA ALA A 304 -3.39 12.71 7.90
C ALA A 304 -4.85 12.34 8.22
N ALA A 305 -5.17 11.04 8.31
CA ALA A 305 -6.49 10.55 8.67
C ALA A 305 -6.82 10.78 10.17
N ASN A 306 -5.85 10.64 11.08
CA ASN A 306 -6.03 10.99 12.51
C ASN A 306 -6.35 12.48 12.67
N LEU A 307 -5.60 13.35 11.98
CA LEU A 307 -5.80 14.79 11.97
C LEU A 307 -7.18 15.15 11.39
N GLN A 308 -7.60 14.49 10.31
CA GLN A 308 -8.95 14.59 9.76
C GLN A 308 -10.01 14.17 10.79
N ALA A 309 -9.82 13.06 11.49
CA ALA A 309 -10.76 12.55 12.49
C ALA A 309 -10.90 13.46 13.72
N CYS A 310 -9.88 14.26 14.02
CA CYS A 310 -9.93 15.33 15.03
C CYS A 310 -10.39 16.70 14.48
N THR A 311 -10.70 16.81 13.18
CA THR A 311 -11.14 18.07 12.56
C THR A 311 -12.65 18.26 12.72
N PRO A 312 -13.13 19.39 13.29
CA PRO A 312 -14.56 19.66 13.38
C PRO A 312 -15.23 19.82 12.00
N PRO A 313 -16.55 19.54 11.89
CA PRO A 313 -17.31 19.75 10.65
C PRO A 313 -17.13 21.15 10.08
N GLY A 314 -16.73 21.22 8.80
CA GLY A 314 -16.48 22.49 8.10
C GLY A 314 -15.12 23.15 8.36
N MET A 315 -14.19 22.49 9.06
CA MET A 315 -12.84 23.03 9.33
C MET A 315 -11.73 22.37 8.49
N ILE A 316 -10.58 23.04 8.45
CA ILE A 316 -9.31 22.51 7.93
C ILE A 316 -8.29 22.52 9.07
N LEU A 317 -7.80 21.35 9.49
CA LEU A 317 -6.63 21.25 10.37
C LEU A 317 -5.38 20.87 9.57
N ALA A 318 -4.27 21.54 9.87
CA ALA A 318 -2.96 21.23 9.34
C ALA A 318 -2.00 20.83 10.46
N SER A 319 -1.19 19.80 10.22
CA SER A 319 -0.09 19.44 11.13
C SER A 319 0.98 20.53 11.15
N GLU A 320 1.74 20.63 12.23
CA GLU A 320 2.86 21.57 12.35
C GLU A 320 3.86 21.48 11.19
N ALA A 321 4.15 20.26 10.70
CA ALA A 321 5.00 20.05 9.51
C ALA A 321 4.44 20.73 8.26
N THR A 322 3.12 20.62 8.03
CA THR A 322 2.43 21.33 6.95
C THR A 322 2.44 22.83 7.19
N TYR A 323 2.05 23.28 8.40
CA TYR A 323 1.86 24.69 8.71
C TYR A 323 3.16 25.49 8.60
N ARG A 324 4.30 24.93 9.05
CA ARG A 324 5.62 25.56 8.90
C ARG A 324 5.95 25.95 7.45
N LEU A 325 5.46 25.19 6.47
CA LEU A 325 5.66 25.47 5.03
C LEU A 325 4.71 26.57 4.49
N VAL A 326 3.52 26.74 5.08
CA VAL A 326 2.46 27.63 4.54
C VAL A 326 2.10 28.82 5.43
N GLN A 327 2.66 28.94 6.63
CA GLN A 327 2.38 30.00 7.63
C GLN A 327 2.55 31.44 7.10
N HIS A 328 3.32 31.64 6.02
CA HIS A 328 3.50 32.93 5.35
C HIS A 328 2.43 33.24 4.29
N LEU A 329 1.52 32.29 4.02
CA LEU A 329 0.48 32.34 2.99
C LEU A 329 -0.93 32.16 3.54
N VAL A 330 -1.10 31.48 4.69
CA VAL A 330 -2.41 31.15 5.28
C VAL A 330 -2.43 31.43 6.78
N SER A 331 -3.53 32.02 7.25
CA SER A 331 -3.76 32.30 8.67
C SER A 331 -4.09 31.02 9.43
N GLY A 332 -3.19 30.60 10.31
CA GLY A 332 -3.36 29.44 11.19
C GLY A 332 -3.44 29.82 12.68
N GLN A 333 -4.34 29.16 13.41
CA GLN A 333 -4.44 29.24 14.88
C GLN A 333 -4.20 27.86 15.50
N VAL A 334 -3.54 27.78 16.64
CA VAL A 334 -3.32 26.49 17.34
C VAL A 334 -4.68 25.92 17.79
N ALA A 335 -5.01 24.74 17.29
CA ALA A 335 -6.25 24.01 17.60
C ALA A 335 -6.07 22.98 18.73
N GLY A 336 -4.85 22.49 18.95
CA GLY A 336 -4.54 21.52 20.00
C GLY A 336 -3.34 20.64 19.66
N LEU A 337 -3.18 19.55 20.41
CA LEU A 337 -2.23 18.47 20.12
C LEU A 337 -2.98 17.26 19.54
N VAL A 338 -2.43 16.65 18.49
CA VAL A 338 -2.95 15.41 17.90
C VAL A 338 -1.86 14.34 17.97
N SER A 339 -2.25 13.10 18.33
CA SER A 339 -1.34 11.95 18.36
C SER A 339 -0.96 11.52 16.93
N LEU A 340 0.34 11.51 16.67
CA LEU A 340 0.97 10.91 15.49
C LEU A 340 0.83 9.38 15.53
N GLU A 341 1.03 8.81 16.72
CA GLU A 341 0.91 7.37 17.01
C GLU A 341 0.32 7.18 18.42
N PRO A 342 -0.47 6.10 18.67
CA PRO A 342 -1.13 5.89 19.96
C PRO A 342 -0.19 5.92 21.17
N GLY A 343 -0.21 7.04 21.90
CA GLY A 343 0.51 7.21 23.18
C GLY A 343 2.01 7.54 23.09
N MET A 344 2.58 7.70 21.89
CA MET A 344 4.03 7.82 21.72
C MET A 344 4.51 9.21 21.25
N HIS A 345 3.84 9.80 20.25
CA HIS A 345 4.23 11.08 19.68
C HIS A 345 3.03 12.00 19.44
N HIS A 346 3.19 13.29 19.71
CA HIS A 346 2.17 14.33 19.49
C HIS A 346 2.74 15.47 18.65
N THR A 347 1.90 16.15 17.88
CA THR A 347 2.26 17.38 17.17
C THR A 347 1.14 18.42 17.25
N THR A 348 1.51 19.69 17.10
CA THR A 348 0.58 20.82 17.11
C THR A 348 -0.29 20.79 15.86
N ALA A 349 -1.61 20.82 16.03
CA ALA A 349 -2.56 21.05 14.95
C ALA A 349 -2.91 22.53 14.84
N TYR A 350 -2.99 23.03 13.60
CA TYR A 350 -3.33 24.42 13.28
C TYR A 350 -4.62 24.46 12.46
N HIS A 351 -5.64 25.16 12.96
CA HIS A 351 -6.84 25.47 12.20
C HIS A 351 -6.52 26.55 11.16
N LEU A 352 -6.70 26.23 9.87
CA LEU A 352 -6.44 27.15 8.75
C LEU A 352 -7.73 27.87 8.36
N SER A 353 -7.74 29.20 8.44
CA SER A 353 -8.97 29.99 8.26
C SER A 353 -9.07 30.72 6.92
N HIS A 354 -8.04 31.47 6.53
CA HIS A 354 -8.07 32.28 5.30
C HIS A 354 -6.66 32.51 4.72
N TRP A 355 -6.61 32.76 3.41
CA TRP A 355 -5.38 33.11 2.69
C TRP A 355 -4.97 34.56 3.02
N LEU A 356 -3.67 34.80 3.28
CA LEU A 356 -3.16 36.05 3.83
C LEU A 356 -2.90 37.16 2.79
N VAL A 357 -2.80 36.82 1.50
CA VAL A 357 -2.39 37.78 0.45
C VAL A 357 -3.36 37.78 -0.72
N SER A 358 -3.86 38.97 -1.07
CA SER A 358 -4.74 39.22 -2.21
C SER A 358 -4.12 38.82 -3.55
N SER A 359 -4.98 38.67 -4.57
CA SER A 359 -4.59 38.30 -5.92
C SER A 359 -3.70 39.33 -6.62
N ASN A 360 -2.37 39.20 -6.47
CA ASN A 360 -1.42 39.72 -7.44
C ASN A 360 -1.43 38.80 -8.67
N ALA A 361 -2.50 38.91 -9.46
CA ALA A 361 -2.45 38.50 -10.85
C ALA A 361 -1.43 39.41 -11.54
N SER A 362 -0.26 38.88 -11.90
CA SER A 362 0.73 39.65 -12.64
C SER A 362 0.08 40.11 -13.95
N PRO A 363 0.01 41.42 -14.24
CA PRO A 363 -0.45 41.87 -15.54
C PRO A 363 0.53 41.33 -16.58
N LEU A 364 0.02 40.52 -17.51
CA LEU A 364 0.77 40.16 -18.70
C LEU A 364 1.24 41.47 -19.36
N PRO A 365 2.54 41.61 -19.70
CA PRO A 365 3.00 42.80 -20.41
C PRO A 365 2.21 42.89 -21.72
N ALA A 366 1.57 44.04 -21.95
CA ALA A 366 0.65 44.22 -23.07
C ALA A 366 1.40 43.97 -24.38
N GLY A 367 1.10 42.86 -25.05
CA GLY A 367 1.74 42.46 -26.30
C GLY A 367 1.54 43.55 -27.35
N SER A 368 2.64 44.15 -27.80
CA SER A 368 2.61 45.22 -28.79
C SER A 368 2.02 44.71 -30.11
N VAL A 369 0.80 45.15 -30.42
CA VAL A 369 0.14 44.87 -31.70
C VAL A 369 0.96 45.55 -32.81
N PRO A 370 1.49 44.81 -33.80
CA PRO A 370 2.15 45.43 -34.95
C PRO A 370 1.11 46.13 -35.83
N PRO A 371 1.46 47.26 -36.49
CA PRO A 371 0.55 47.93 -37.40
C PRO A 371 0.23 47.03 -38.62
N PRO A 372 -0.96 47.19 -39.24
CA PRO A 372 -1.29 46.45 -40.46
C PRO A 372 -0.34 46.84 -41.60
N ALA A 373 0.04 45.87 -42.42
CA ALA A 373 0.73 46.12 -43.67
C ALA A 373 -0.25 46.72 -44.71
N HIS A 374 0.28 47.61 -45.55
CA HIS A 374 -0.37 48.15 -46.74
C HIS A 374 0.03 47.36 -47.99
#